data_AF-A0A1Q3WW19-F1
#
_entry.id   AF-A0A1Q3WW19-F1
#
_cell.length_a   1.000
_cell.length_b   1.000
_cell.length_c   1.000
_cell.angle_alpha   90.00
_cell.angle_beta   90.00
_cell.angle_gamma   90.00
#
_symmetry.space_group_name_H-M   'P 1'
#
loop_
_entity.id
_entity.type
_entity.pdbx_description
1 polymer ?
#
loop_
_entity_poly.entity_id
_entity_poly.type
_entity_poly.pdbx_seq_one_letter_code
_entity_poly.pdbx_strand_id
1 'polypeptide(L)'
;MTVIIYKKTRRIMTLCLAWRNGNAAYLASDSRLTDAEKKVTSDEATKIFKIGVEVYAPTPHDDPYKEPQLLHRTNYGLCFAGSYLNGSILADTIGEVLSNIQAVPDQSDISIENLSNIAFGVYEQVSRPLMSIHNECGLSSVFFGGYCLETAVFKLYKFYAFQDAPGQPVYFKKDEMVLTNTPIYLGDSNAIIKAEELIALKKPGYTHFHLLREIIKDSEIATVGGKMQFGEFKWNTFKTNGIVEYSLEPDESGIKQVIGHFNYRGLSLDLNDKALRSGHINIMKTFFDPFESERRELFKETKKSIEEQQDKWEAAIRKKAEKGDW
;
A
#
# COMPACT_ATOMS: atom_id res chain seq x y z
N MET A 1 31.96 -37.34 1.10
CA MET A 1 30.53 -37.22 0.73
C MET A 1 30.08 -35.84 1.17
N THR A 2 30.14 -34.87 0.26
CA THR A 2 29.89 -33.46 0.56
C THR A 2 28.39 -33.23 0.58
N VAL A 3 27.83 -33.00 1.77
CA VAL A 3 26.43 -32.61 1.93
C VAL A 3 26.31 -31.15 1.48
N ILE A 4 25.86 -30.95 0.24
CA ILE A 4 25.41 -29.64 -0.23
C ILE A 4 24.07 -29.38 0.44
N ILE A 5 24.09 -28.67 1.56
CA ILE A 5 22.89 -28.10 2.15
C ILE A 5 22.45 -26.99 1.19
N TYR A 6 21.45 -27.27 0.36
CA TYR A 6 20.76 -26.21 -0.37
C TYR A 6 20.15 -25.27 0.67
N LYS A 7 20.79 -24.11 0.86
CA LYS A 7 20.19 -22.99 1.58
C LYS A 7 18.83 -22.76 0.92
N LYS A 8 17.76 -22.97 1.68
CA LYS A 8 16.41 -22.47 1.36
C LYS A 8 16.58 -20.99 1.01
N THR A 9 16.53 -20.66 -0.27
CA THR A 9 16.75 -19.31 -0.76
C THR A 9 15.69 -18.44 -0.10
N ARG A 10 16.14 -17.54 0.79
CA ARG A 10 15.24 -16.66 1.53
C ARG A 10 14.59 -15.74 0.51
N ARG A 11 13.30 -15.95 0.26
CA ARG A 11 12.48 -15.06 -0.57
C ARG A 11 12.61 -13.63 -0.04
N ILE A 12 13.11 -12.74 -0.89
CA ILE A 12 13.18 -11.30 -0.66
C ILE A 12 11.76 -10.78 -0.69
N MET A 13 11.24 -10.26 0.43
CA MET A 13 9.86 -9.80 0.44
C MET A 13 9.67 -8.59 1.34
N THR A 14 9.01 -7.57 0.81
CA THR A 14 8.31 -6.51 1.55
C THR A 14 7.13 -7.09 2.36
N LEU A 15 6.41 -6.27 3.13
CA LEU A 15 5.14 -6.65 3.74
C LEU A 15 3.95 -5.94 3.06
N CYS A 16 2.98 -6.71 2.56
CA CYS A 16 1.64 -6.26 2.17
C CYS A 16 0.63 -6.83 3.17
N LEU A 17 -0.32 -6.00 3.58
CA LEU A 17 -1.45 -6.37 4.43
C LEU A 17 -2.77 -6.12 3.70
N ALA A 18 -3.74 -6.99 3.95
CA ALA A 18 -5.14 -6.72 3.61
C ALA A 18 -6.07 -7.05 4.78
N TRP A 19 -7.06 -6.22 5.04
CA TRP A 19 -8.05 -6.46 6.09
C TRP A 19 -9.36 -5.73 5.79
N ARG A 20 -10.40 -6.05 6.55
CA ARG A 20 -11.70 -5.37 6.53
C ARG A 20 -12.02 -4.81 7.90
N ASN A 21 -12.39 -3.53 7.95
CA ASN A 21 -12.95 -2.91 9.14
C ASN A 21 -14.29 -2.25 8.78
N GLY A 22 -15.38 -2.76 9.35
CA GLY A 22 -16.74 -2.37 8.98
C GLY A 22 -17.06 -2.65 7.50
N ASN A 23 -17.48 -1.60 6.79
CA ASN A 23 -17.87 -1.66 5.37
C ASN A 23 -16.71 -1.35 4.40
N ALA A 24 -15.51 -1.11 4.91
CA ALA A 24 -14.33 -0.84 4.10
C ALA A 24 -13.32 -1.98 4.21
N ALA A 25 -12.69 -2.29 3.10
CA ALA A 25 -11.51 -3.15 3.04
C ALA A 25 -10.29 -2.30 2.68
N TYR A 26 -9.10 -2.76 3.06
CA TYR A 26 -7.89 -1.97 3.00
C TYR A 26 -6.73 -2.80 2.48
N LEU A 27 -5.82 -2.14 1.75
CA LEU A 27 -4.50 -2.64 1.38
C LEU A 27 -3.47 -1.68 1.97
N ALA A 28 -2.43 -2.21 2.60
CA ALA A 28 -1.31 -1.41 3.08
C ALA A 28 0.02 -2.12 2.83
N SER A 29 1.08 -1.35 2.63
CA SER A 29 2.43 -1.88 2.41
C SER A 29 3.49 -0.84 2.74
N ASP A 30 4.73 -1.30 2.90
CA ASP A 30 5.92 -0.46 3.01
C ASP A 30 6.43 -0.03 1.61
N SER A 31 7.38 0.90 1.51
CA SER A 31 7.95 1.35 0.22
C SER A 31 9.40 0.91 -0.02
N ARG A 32 9.96 0.05 0.84
CA ARG A 32 11.34 -0.42 0.73
C ARG A 32 11.51 -1.49 -0.35
N LEU A 33 12.57 -1.36 -1.13
CA LEU A 33 13.15 -2.43 -1.92
C LEU A 33 14.49 -2.83 -1.34
N THR A 34 14.75 -4.12 -1.34
CA THR A 34 16.05 -4.66 -1.01
C THR A 34 16.54 -5.60 -2.10
N ASP A 35 17.85 -5.73 -2.23
CA ASP A 35 18.46 -6.76 -3.06
C ASP A 35 18.47 -8.14 -2.36
N ALA A 36 19.08 -9.13 -3.01
CA ALA A 36 19.24 -10.49 -2.49
C ALA A 36 20.12 -10.57 -1.23
N GLU A 37 20.97 -9.57 -1.00
CA GLU A 37 21.82 -9.43 0.19
C GLU A 37 21.12 -8.65 1.31
N LYS A 38 19.82 -8.32 1.14
CA LYS A 38 19.02 -7.48 2.04
C LYS A 38 19.54 -6.05 2.18
N LYS A 39 20.35 -5.57 1.23
CA LYS A 39 20.75 -4.16 1.19
C LYS A 39 19.60 -3.35 0.61
N VAL A 40 19.34 -2.19 1.20
CA VAL A 40 18.33 -1.25 0.72
C VAL A 40 18.74 -0.73 -0.65
N THR A 41 17.88 -0.91 -1.64
CA THR A 41 18.07 -0.37 -2.99
C THR A 41 17.21 0.87 -3.22
N SER A 42 16.07 0.98 -2.55
CA SER A 42 15.20 2.16 -2.55
C SER A 42 14.27 2.13 -1.35
N ASP A 43 13.89 3.29 -0.82
CA ASP A 43 12.81 3.46 0.16
C ASP A 43 11.59 4.16 -0.46
N GLU A 44 11.51 4.23 -1.79
CA GLU A 44 10.56 5.03 -2.56
C GLU A 44 9.85 4.19 -3.65
N ALA A 45 9.53 2.93 -3.36
CA ALA A 45 8.91 2.04 -4.33
C ALA A 45 7.42 1.84 -4.10
N THR A 46 6.62 2.14 -5.12
CA THR A 46 5.17 1.97 -5.06
C THR A 46 4.73 0.51 -5.26
N LYS A 47 3.94 -0.03 -4.34
CA LYS A 47 3.50 -1.45 -4.35
C LYS A 47 1.99 -1.63 -4.33
N ILE A 48 1.25 -0.54 -4.18
CA ILE A 48 -0.21 -0.52 -4.23
C ILE A 48 -0.67 0.25 -5.46
N PHE A 49 -1.55 -0.39 -6.23
CA PHE A 49 -2.01 0.07 -7.53
C PHE A 49 -3.53 0.06 -7.58
N LYS A 50 -4.05 1.11 -8.23
CA LYS A 50 -5.44 1.18 -8.64
C LYS A 50 -5.51 0.64 -10.07
N ILE A 51 -6.28 -0.41 -10.26
CA ILE A 51 -6.46 -1.08 -11.55
C ILE A 51 -7.79 -0.62 -12.14
N GLY A 52 -7.73 0.12 -13.24
CA GLY A 52 -8.94 0.53 -13.97
C GLY A 52 -9.60 -0.68 -14.61
N VAL A 53 -10.92 -0.77 -14.52
CA VAL A 53 -11.70 -1.80 -15.19
C VAL A 53 -12.77 -1.12 -16.03
N GLU A 54 -12.72 -1.36 -17.33
CA GLU A 54 -13.65 -0.80 -18.30
C GLU A 54 -14.05 -1.92 -19.27
N VAL A 55 -15.35 -2.16 -19.35
CA VAL A 55 -15.94 -3.20 -20.18
C VAL A 55 -16.88 -2.56 -21.17
N TYR A 56 -16.71 -2.88 -22.44
CA TYR A 56 -17.42 -2.28 -23.56
C TYR A 56 -18.24 -3.33 -24.32
N ALA A 57 -19.35 -2.91 -24.92
CA ALA A 57 -20.09 -3.70 -25.88
C ALA A 57 -19.30 -3.83 -27.20
N PRO A 58 -19.59 -4.83 -28.04
CA PRO A 58 -19.02 -4.90 -29.38
C PRO A 58 -19.40 -3.68 -30.21
N THR A 59 -18.46 -3.17 -31.00
CA THR A 59 -18.75 -2.16 -32.01
C THR A 59 -19.65 -2.77 -33.08
N PRO A 60 -20.77 -2.11 -33.45
CA PRO A 60 -21.63 -2.61 -34.52
C PRO A 60 -20.88 -2.75 -35.84
N HIS A 61 -21.08 -3.87 -36.55
CA HIS A 61 -20.40 -4.13 -37.83
C HIS A 61 -20.80 -3.13 -38.93
N ASP A 62 -22.00 -2.58 -38.84
CA ASP A 62 -22.56 -1.58 -39.76
C ASP A 62 -21.96 -0.18 -39.58
N ASP A 63 -21.32 0.11 -38.44
CA ASP A 63 -20.60 1.36 -38.20
C ASP A 63 -19.35 1.15 -37.33
N PRO A 64 -18.20 0.79 -37.94
CA PRO A 64 -16.95 0.54 -37.20
C PRO A 64 -16.34 1.81 -36.59
N TYR A 65 -16.84 3.00 -36.92
CA TYR A 65 -16.39 4.26 -36.36
C TYR A 65 -17.21 4.69 -35.14
N LYS A 66 -18.28 3.96 -34.81
CA LYS A 66 -19.08 4.22 -33.62
C LYS A 66 -18.31 3.82 -32.37
N GLU A 67 -18.22 4.75 -31.43
CA GLU A 67 -17.67 4.47 -30.11
C GLU A 67 -18.44 3.32 -29.42
N PRO A 68 -17.74 2.29 -28.92
CA PRO A 68 -18.40 1.17 -28.28
C PRO A 68 -19.06 1.61 -26.97
N GLN A 69 -20.25 1.07 -26.69
CA GLN A 69 -20.99 1.41 -25.47
C GLN A 69 -20.26 0.88 -24.23
N LEU A 70 -20.00 1.75 -23.24
CA LEU A 70 -19.48 1.34 -21.94
C LEU A 70 -20.55 0.59 -21.13
N LEU A 71 -20.29 -0.67 -20.80
CA LEU A 71 -21.16 -1.55 -20.02
C LEU A 71 -20.85 -1.52 -18.52
N HIS A 72 -19.57 -1.48 -18.16
CA HIS A 72 -19.13 -1.50 -16.77
C HIS A 72 -17.86 -0.66 -16.58
N ARG A 73 -17.80 0.08 -15.47
CA ARG A 73 -16.62 0.85 -15.06
C ARG A 73 -16.43 0.80 -13.56
N THR A 74 -15.25 0.40 -13.12
CA THR A 74 -14.86 0.46 -11.70
C THR A 74 -13.35 0.55 -11.54
N ASN A 75 -12.88 0.55 -10.30
CA ASN A 75 -11.47 0.40 -9.97
C ASN A 75 -11.30 -0.76 -9.00
N TYR A 76 -10.37 -1.64 -9.32
CA TYR A 76 -9.88 -2.69 -8.46
C TYR A 76 -8.57 -2.28 -7.80
N GLY A 77 -8.17 -3.01 -6.76
CA GLY A 77 -6.95 -2.79 -6.01
C GLY A 77 -5.99 -3.93 -6.20
N LEU A 78 -4.70 -3.61 -6.33
CA LEU A 78 -3.61 -4.56 -6.41
C LEU A 78 -2.50 -4.18 -5.42
N CYS A 79 -2.06 -5.11 -4.58
CA CYS A 79 -0.86 -5.01 -3.73
C CYS A 79 0.04 -6.21 -4.03
N PHE A 80 1.35 -6.06 -4.02
CA PHE A 80 2.24 -7.20 -4.21
C PHE A 80 3.44 -7.21 -3.26
N ALA A 81 3.95 -8.41 -3.02
CA ALA A 81 5.21 -8.65 -2.32
C ALA A 81 6.10 -9.61 -3.11
N GLY A 82 7.41 -9.35 -3.13
CA GLY A 82 8.39 -10.12 -3.90
C GLY A 82 9.09 -9.24 -4.94
N SER A 83 9.34 -9.79 -6.13
CA SER A 83 10.01 -9.10 -7.23
C SER A 83 9.28 -7.82 -7.65
N TYR A 84 9.95 -6.67 -7.51
CA TYR A 84 9.38 -5.38 -7.90
C TYR A 84 9.15 -5.26 -9.41
N LEU A 85 10.10 -5.77 -10.21
CA LEU A 85 9.98 -5.79 -11.67
C LEU A 85 8.73 -6.58 -12.09
N ASN A 86 8.54 -7.78 -11.53
CA ASN A 86 7.36 -8.59 -11.81
C ASN A 86 6.08 -7.90 -11.34
N GLY A 87 6.02 -7.44 -10.09
CA GLY A 87 4.82 -6.80 -9.53
C GLY A 87 4.40 -5.53 -10.26
N SER A 88 5.36 -4.70 -10.69
CA SER A 88 5.09 -3.47 -11.44
C SER A 88 4.59 -3.74 -12.86
N ILE A 89 5.21 -4.68 -13.59
CA ILE A 89 4.73 -5.12 -14.90
C ILE A 89 3.33 -5.73 -14.79
N LEU A 90 3.07 -6.54 -13.75
CA LEU A 90 1.76 -7.10 -13.49
C LEU A 90 0.70 -6.03 -13.26
N ALA A 91 0.99 -5.03 -12.43
CA ALA A 91 0.05 -3.94 -12.18
C ALA A 91 -0.29 -3.15 -13.45
N ASP A 92 0.73 -2.88 -14.28
CA ASP A 92 0.58 -2.19 -15.55
C ASP A 92 -0.22 -3.01 -16.57
N THR A 93 0.20 -4.25 -16.82
CA THR A 93 -0.41 -5.13 -17.82
C THR A 93 -1.83 -5.55 -17.44
N ILE A 94 -2.09 -5.87 -16.16
CA ILE A 94 -3.45 -6.16 -15.70
C ILE A 94 -4.32 -4.91 -15.84
N GLY A 95 -3.79 -3.72 -15.52
CA GLY A 95 -4.47 -2.45 -15.75
C GLY A 95 -4.91 -2.28 -17.19
N GLU A 96 -3.97 -2.41 -18.12
CA GLU A 96 -4.23 -2.25 -19.55
C GLU A 96 -5.21 -3.28 -20.11
N VAL A 97 -5.08 -4.55 -19.73
CA VAL A 97 -6.00 -5.60 -20.18
C VAL A 97 -7.41 -5.37 -19.66
N LEU A 98 -7.57 -5.02 -18.38
CA LEU A 98 -8.89 -4.87 -17.77
C LEU A 98 -9.56 -3.54 -18.13
N SER A 99 -8.82 -2.53 -18.60
CA SER A 99 -9.38 -1.28 -19.12
C SER A 99 -9.86 -1.37 -20.57
N ASN A 100 -9.67 -2.51 -21.24
CA ASN A 100 -9.99 -2.67 -22.67
C ASN A 100 -10.77 -3.95 -22.95
N ILE A 101 -11.68 -4.35 -22.05
CA ILE A 101 -12.45 -5.58 -22.21
C ILE A 101 -13.65 -5.33 -23.12
N GLN A 102 -13.89 -6.24 -24.06
CA GLN A 102 -15.15 -6.31 -24.79
C GLN A 102 -16.00 -7.47 -24.26
N ALA A 103 -17.29 -7.23 -24.05
CA ALA A 103 -18.24 -8.21 -23.53
C ALA A 103 -19.56 -8.11 -24.29
N VAL A 104 -20.13 -9.26 -24.65
CA VAL A 104 -21.47 -9.32 -25.27
C VAL A 104 -22.51 -9.11 -24.16
N PRO A 105 -23.39 -8.09 -24.27
CA PRO A 105 -24.43 -7.84 -23.30
C PRO A 105 -25.27 -9.09 -23.02
N ASP A 106 -25.59 -9.32 -21.75
CA ASP A 106 -26.40 -10.45 -21.26
C ASP A 106 -25.85 -11.87 -21.53
N GLN A 107 -24.67 -12.00 -22.17
CA GLN A 107 -24.03 -13.30 -22.45
C GLN A 107 -22.66 -13.45 -21.80
N SER A 108 -21.93 -12.35 -21.60
CA SER A 108 -20.60 -12.37 -20.99
C SER A 108 -20.66 -12.24 -19.48
N ASP A 109 -19.85 -13.04 -18.79
CA ASP A 109 -19.65 -12.94 -17.35
C ASP A 109 -18.65 -11.81 -17.03
N ILE A 110 -19.18 -10.68 -16.56
CA ILE A 110 -18.40 -9.51 -16.13
C ILE A 110 -18.21 -9.47 -14.60
N SER A 111 -18.46 -10.59 -13.91
CA SER A 111 -18.25 -10.71 -12.47
C SER A 111 -16.78 -10.52 -12.12
N ILE A 112 -16.51 -10.09 -10.89
CA ILE A 112 -15.15 -10.01 -10.39
C ILE A 112 -14.44 -11.37 -10.40
N GLU A 113 -15.18 -12.46 -10.26
CA GLU A 113 -14.60 -13.80 -10.29
C GLU A 113 -13.99 -14.08 -11.66
N ASN A 114 -14.72 -13.80 -12.73
CA ASN A 114 -14.21 -13.97 -14.09
C ASN A 114 -13.11 -12.93 -14.42
N LEU A 115 -13.27 -11.68 -14.03
CA LEU A 115 -12.23 -10.66 -14.21
C LEU A 115 -10.94 -11.01 -13.44
N SER A 116 -11.04 -11.67 -12.28
CA SER A 116 -9.89 -12.20 -11.55
C SER A 116 -9.23 -13.39 -12.25
N ASN A 117 -9.99 -14.19 -13.03
CA ASN A 117 -9.41 -15.25 -13.87
C ASN A 117 -8.58 -14.66 -15.01
N ILE A 118 -9.07 -13.60 -15.65
CA ILE A 118 -8.33 -12.88 -16.69
C ILE A 118 -7.04 -12.29 -16.10
N ALA A 119 -7.15 -11.57 -14.97
CA ALA A 119 -5.99 -11.03 -14.27
C ALA A 119 -4.99 -12.12 -13.84
N PHE A 120 -5.48 -13.28 -13.42
CA PHE A 120 -4.65 -14.42 -13.09
C PHE A 120 -3.96 -15.04 -14.32
N GLY A 121 -4.64 -15.08 -15.48
CA GLY A 121 -4.04 -15.47 -16.75
C GLY A 121 -2.88 -14.55 -17.17
N VAL A 122 -3.04 -13.23 -16.96
CA VAL A 122 -1.96 -12.25 -17.13
C VAL A 122 -0.83 -12.54 -16.13
N TYR A 123 -1.17 -12.83 -14.87
CA TYR A 123 -0.21 -13.17 -13.84
C TYR A 123 0.71 -14.32 -14.24
N GLU A 124 0.16 -15.41 -14.77
CA GLU A 124 0.95 -16.54 -15.24
C GLU A 124 1.85 -16.16 -16.44
N GLN A 125 1.29 -15.48 -17.43
CA GLN A 125 1.99 -15.15 -18.67
C GLN A 125 3.15 -14.17 -18.47
N VAL A 126 2.99 -13.21 -17.55
CA VAL A 126 4.06 -12.27 -17.18
C VAL A 126 5.10 -12.92 -16.28
N SER A 127 4.67 -13.77 -15.34
CA SER A 127 5.58 -14.32 -14.33
C SER A 127 6.45 -15.47 -14.84
N ARG A 128 5.95 -16.30 -15.78
CA ARG A 128 6.73 -17.43 -16.32
C ARG A 128 8.04 -17.00 -17.00
N PRO A 129 8.07 -16.00 -17.92
CA PRO A 129 9.32 -15.55 -18.53
C PRO A 129 10.28 -14.93 -17.53
N LEU A 130 9.78 -14.11 -16.59
CA LEU A 130 10.62 -13.49 -15.56
C LEU A 130 11.27 -14.52 -14.64
N MET A 131 10.52 -15.57 -14.29
CA MET A 131 11.05 -16.71 -13.57
C MET A 131 12.11 -17.49 -14.36
N SER A 132 11.97 -17.61 -15.68
CA SER A 132 12.98 -18.31 -16.51
C SER A 132 14.36 -17.63 -16.48
N ILE A 133 14.41 -16.33 -16.23
CA ILE A 133 15.64 -15.52 -16.16
C ILE A 133 16.12 -15.37 -14.72
N HIS A 134 15.20 -15.08 -13.79
CA HIS A 134 15.51 -14.68 -12.41
C HIS A 134 15.17 -15.76 -11.37
N ASN A 135 14.74 -16.95 -11.78
CA ASN A 135 14.23 -18.02 -10.92
C ASN A 135 13.16 -17.48 -9.96
N GLU A 136 13.16 -17.92 -8.70
CA GLU A 136 12.21 -17.48 -7.69
C GLU A 136 12.34 -15.98 -7.33
N CYS A 137 13.49 -15.35 -7.58
CA CYS A 137 13.67 -13.91 -7.42
C CYS A 137 12.92 -13.10 -8.50
N GLY A 138 12.43 -13.76 -9.55
CA GLY A 138 11.57 -13.19 -10.58
C GLY A 138 10.08 -13.20 -10.22
N LEU A 139 9.70 -13.76 -9.06
CA LEU A 139 8.30 -13.95 -8.71
C LEU A 139 7.80 -12.90 -7.71
N SER A 140 6.54 -12.50 -7.86
CA SER A 140 5.78 -11.77 -6.86
C SER A 140 4.55 -12.58 -6.45
N SER A 141 4.10 -12.39 -5.22
CA SER A 141 2.75 -12.75 -4.78
C SER A 141 1.90 -11.48 -4.79
N VAL A 142 0.65 -11.62 -5.22
CA VAL A 142 -0.23 -10.48 -5.46
C VAL A 142 -1.54 -10.67 -4.71
N PHE A 143 -2.01 -9.60 -4.08
CA PHE A 143 -3.40 -9.41 -3.72
C PHE A 143 -4.08 -8.61 -4.82
N PHE A 144 -5.18 -9.13 -5.34
CA PHE A 144 -6.00 -8.50 -6.36
C PHE A 144 -7.46 -8.57 -5.95
N GLY A 145 -8.16 -7.43 -5.87
CA GLY A 145 -9.51 -7.42 -5.34
C GLY A 145 -10.33 -6.23 -5.80
N GLY A 146 -11.62 -6.27 -5.51
CA GLY A 146 -12.60 -5.34 -6.05
C GLY A 146 -14.00 -5.59 -5.50
N TYR A 147 -14.93 -4.71 -5.86
CA TYR A 147 -16.32 -4.84 -5.46
C TYR A 147 -17.06 -5.84 -6.34
N CYS A 148 -17.73 -6.82 -5.73
CA CYS A 148 -18.60 -7.75 -6.42
C CYS A 148 -20.04 -7.21 -6.41
N LEU A 149 -20.61 -6.95 -7.59
CA LEU A 149 -21.98 -6.43 -7.72
C LEU A 149 -23.03 -7.46 -7.27
N GLU A 150 -22.80 -8.75 -7.53
CA GLU A 150 -23.74 -9.84 -7.22
C GLU A 150 -23.91 -10.06 -5.71
N THR A 151 -22.81 -10.02 -4.98
CA THR A 151 -22.78 -10.30 -3.53
C THR A 151 -22.74 -9.03 -2.68
N ALA A 152 -22.62 -7.86 -3.31
CA ALA A 152 -22.47 -6.56 -2.67
C ALA A 152 -21.32 -6.47 -1.64
N VAL A 153 -20.29 -7.31 -1.79
CA VAL A 153 -19.10 -7.33 -0.91
C VAL A 153 -17.81 -7.17 -1.71
N PHE A 154 -16.76 -6.69 -1.04
CA PHE A 154 -15.41 -6.72 -1.61
C PHE A 154 -14.86 -8.14 -1.57
N LYS A 155 -14.46 -8.66 -2.74
CA LYS A 155 -13.72 -9.91 -2.85
C LYS A 155 -12.24 -9.62 -3.04
N LEU A 156 -11.41 -10.49 -2.49
CA LEU A 156 -9.96 -10.41 -2.61
C LEU A 156 -9.42 -11.77 -3.02
N TYR A 157 -8.53 -11.77 -4.00
CA TYR A 157 -7.86 -12.95 -4.50
C TYR A 157 -6.36 -12.83 -4.25
N LYS A 158 -5.74 -13.95 -3.92
CA LYS A 158 -4.29 -14.09 -3.79
C LYS A 158 -3.76 -14.87 -4.98
N PHE A 159 -2.87 -14.25 -5.74
CA PHE A 159 -2.12 -14.91 -6.81
C PHE A 159 -0.70 -15.21 -6.30
N TYR A 160 -0.24 -16.44 -6.49
CA TYR A 160 1.09 -16.85 -6.08
C TYR A 160 1.60 -18.03 -6.90
N ALA A 161 2.91 -18.23 -6.82
CA ALA A 161 3.57 -19.39 -7.40
C ALA A 161 4.23 -20.21 -6.29
N PHE A 162 4.14 -21.53 -6.44
CA PHE A 162 4.75 -22.50 -5.52
C PHE A 162 5.37 -23.65 -6.30
N GLN A 163 6.26 -24.36 -5.62
CA GLN A 163 6.95 -25.53 -6.14
C GLN A 163 6.89 -26.59 -5.05
N ASP A 164 6.44 -27.80 -5.37
CA ASP A 164 6.25 -28.85 -4.36
C ASP A 164 7.58 -29.32 -3.77
N ALA A 165 8.62 -29.40 -4.61
CA ALA A 165 9.96 -29.74 -4.20
C ALA A 165 11.00 -29.02 -5.08
N PRO A 166 12.22 -28.75 -4.56
CA PRO A 166 13.29 -28.15 -5.36
C PRO A 166 13.53 -28.93 -6.66
N GLY A 167 13.49 -28.24 -7.80
CA GLY A 167 13.67 -28.80 -9.14
C GLY A 167 12.40 -29.31 -9.83
N GLN A 168 11.23 -29.23 -9.20
CA GLN A 168 9.93 -29.54 -9.82
C GLN A 168 9.37 -28.37 -10.65
N PRO A 169 8.35 -28.58 -11.51
CA PRO A 169 7.65 -27.48 -12.16
C PRO A 169 7.08 -26.49 -11.14
N VAL A 170 7.09 -25.20 -11.51
CA VAL A 170 6.42 -24.16 -10.72
C VAL A 170 4.96 -24.09 -11.13
N TYR A 171 4.09 -24.17 -10.13
CA TYR A 171 2.64 -24.07 -10.28
C TYR A 171 2.18 -22.70 -9.83
N PHE A 172 1.27 -22.13 -10.62
CA PHE A 172 0.62 -20.87 -10.32
C PHE A 172 -0.75 -21.18 -9.71
N LYS A 173 -1.14 -20.40 -8.71
CA LYS A 173 -2.40 -20.60 -7.99
C LYS A 173 -3.07 -19.29 -7.64
N LYS A 174 -4.40 -19.34 -7.71
CA LYS A 174 -5.33 -18.31 -7.26
C LYS A 174 -6.15 -18.87 -6.10
N ASP A 175 -6.15 -18.18 -4.98
CA ASP A 175 -7.05 -18.46 -3.85
C ASP A 175 -7.96 -17.24 -3.59
N GLU A 176 -9.24 -17.46 -3.31
CA GLU A 176 -10.11 -16.42 -2.75
C GLU A 176 -9.84 -16.26 -1.24
N MET A 177 -9.66 -15.03 -0.79
CA MET A 177 -9.30 -14.69 0.57
C MET A 177 -10.48 -14.05 1.29
N VAL A 178 -10.84 -14.62 2.45
CA VAL A 178 -11.89 -14.05 3.31
C VAL A 178 -11.32 -12.89 4.11
N LEU A 179 -11.83 -11.68 3.84
CA LEU A 179 -11.43 -10.48 4.55
C LEU A 179 -12.18 -10.31 5.87
N THR A 180 -11.43 -10.23 6.95
CA THR A 180 -11.93 -9.96 8.31
C THR A 180 -11.14 -8.80 8.92
N ASN A 181 -11.43 -8.44 10.18
CA ASN A 181 -10.60 -7.47 10.90
C ASN A 181 -9.22 -8.04 11.28
N THR A 182 -9.00 -9.35 11.15
CA THR A 182 -7.66 -9.94 11.20
C THR A 182 -7.02 -9.77 9.83
N PRO A 183 -5.83 -9.15 9.75
CA PRO A 183 -5.16 -8.93 8.47
C PRO A 183 -4.61 -10.23 7.93
N ILE A 184 -4.65 -10.35 6.60
CA ILE A 184 -3.92 -11.35 5.83
C ILE A 184 -2.67 -10.71 5.25
N TYR A 185 -1.63 -11.53 5.03
CA TYR A 185 -0.32 -11.03 4.68
C TYR A 185 0.22 -11.64 3.38
N LEU A 186 1.01 -10.84 2.67
CA LEU A 186 2.03 -11.30 1.73
C LEU A 186 3.34 -10.70 2.17
N GLY A 187 4.42 -11.47 2.25
CA GLY A 187 5.69 -10.85 2.57
C GLY A 187 6.72 -11.68 3.30
N ASP A 188 7.73 -10.98 3.82
CA ASP A 188 8.78 -11.54 4.66
C ASP A 188 8.17 -12.29 5.85
N SER A 189 8.57 -13.53 6.03
CA SER A 189 8.06 -14.35 7.13
C SER A 189 8.39 -13.77 8.51
N ASN A 190 9.55 -13.11 8.68
CA ASN A 190 9.89 -12.45 9.93
C ASN A 190 8.98 -11.24 10.20
N ALA A 191 8.65 -10.48 9.15
CA ALA A 191 7.71 -9.37 9.24
C ALA A 191 6.29 -9.86 9.59
N ILE A 192 5.87 -10.99 9.01
CA ILE A 192 4.58 -11.61 9.32
C ILE A 192 4.54 -12.10 10.78
N ILE A 193 5.58 -12.80 11.25
CA ILE A 193 5.68 -13.24 12.65
C ILE A 193 5.58 -12.04 13.58
N LYS A 194 6.34 -10.98 13.30
CA LYS A 194 6.29 -9.74 14.08
C LYS A 194 4.91 -9.10 14.07
N ALA A 195 4.24 -9.08 12.92
CA ALA A 195 2.87 -8.58 12.81
C ALA A 195 1.91 -9.36 13.72
N GLU A 196 1.99 -10.69 13.71
CA GLU A 196 1.16 -11.56 14.55
C GLU A 196 1.41 -11.34 16.04
N GLU A 197 2.67 -11.16 16.46
CA GLU A 197 3.03 -10.79 17.84
C GLU A 197 2.40 -9.45 18.26
N LEU A 198 2.48 -8.44 17.39
CA LEU A 198 1.95 -7.10 17.67
C LEU A 198 0.42 -7.08 17.80
N ILE A 199 -0.29 -7.84 16.96
CA ILE A 199 -1.75 -7.97 17.06
C ILE A 199 -2.17 -8.60 18.38
N ALA A 200 -1.41 -9.59 18.87
CA ALA A 200 -1.72 -10.28 20.11
C ALA A 200 -1.69 -9.35 21.35
N LEU A 201 -0.94 -8.24 21.29
CA LEU A 201 -0.82 -7.28 22.40
C LEU A 201 -2.09 -6.46 22.68
N LYS A 202 -3.05 -6.40 21.75
CA LYS A 202 -4.38 -5.76 21.89
C LYS A 202 -4.38 -4.40 22.61
N LYS A 203 -3.48 -3.49 22.24
CA LYS A 203 -3.41 -2.14 22.83
C LYS A 203 -4.65 -1.31 22.42
N PRO A 204 -5.30 -0.57 23.35
CA PRO A 204 -6.40 0.33 23.00
C PRO A 204 -5.98 1.38 21.95
N GLY A 205 -6.82 1.62 20.94
CA GLY A 205 -6.54 2.58 19.86
C GLY A 205 -5.52 2.12 18.83
N TYR A 206 -4.93 0.94 18.99
CA TYR A 206 -3.95 0.38 18.07
C TYR A 206 -4.62 -0.18 16.82
N THR A 207 -4.19 0.29 15.66
CA THR A 207 -4.72 -0.10 14.34
C THR A 207 -3.66 -0.85 13.53
N HIS A 208 -4.07 -1.50 12.44
CA HIS A 208 -3.13 -2.16 11.52
C HIS A 208 -2.12 -1.20 10.88
N PHE A 209 -2.41 0.11 10.86
CA PHE A 209 -1.43 1.13 10.50
C PHE A 209 -0.35 1.29 11.56
N HIS A 210 -0.68 1.23 12.85
CA HIS A 210 0.31 1.27 13.92
C HIS A 210 1.24 0.05 13.84
N LEU A 211 0.66 -1.12 13.60
CA LEU A 211 1.40 -2.36 13.35
C LEU A 211 2.39 -2.22 12.20
N LEU A 212 1.93 -1.81 11.02
CA LEU A 212 2.81 -1.67 9.87
C LEU A 212 3.91 -0.64 10.13
N ARG A 213 3.59 0.47 10.80
CA ARG A 213 4.57 1.50 11.16
C ARG A 213 5.62 0.99 12.15
N GLU A 214 5.25 0.15 13.11
CA GLU A 214 6.19 -0.46 14.06
C GLU A 214 7.14 -1.43 13.33
N ILE A 215 6.63 -2.24 12.40
CA ILE A 215 7.47 -3.15 11.59
C ILE A 215 8.40 -2.36 10.67
N ILE A 216 7.91 -1.29 10.03
CA ILE A 216 8.72 -0.38 9.18
C ILE A 216 9.90 0.22 9.96
N LYS A 217 9.73 0.47 11.25
CA LYS A 217 10.75 1.04 12.14
C LYS A 217 11.66 -0.02 12.77
N ASP A 218 11.40 -1.30 12.56
CA ASP A 218 12.17 -2.39 13.14
C ASP A 218 13.45 -2.64 12.30
N SER A 219 14.60 -2.27 12.85
CA SER A 219 15.90 -2.41 12.18
C SER A 219 16.30 -3.87 11.94
N GLU A 220 15.72 -4.82 12.67
CA GLU A 220 16.01 -6.25 12.49
C GLU A 220 15.34 -6.84 11.24
N ILE A 221 14.37 -6.13 10.65
CA ILE A 221 13.61 -6.53 9.47
C ILE A 221 14.03 -5.66 8.29
N ALA A 222 15.26 -5.87 7.81
CA ALA A 222 15.85 -5.07 6.74
C ALA A 222 15.02 -4.97 5.44
N THR A 223 14.15 -5.95 5.17
CA THR A 223 13.33 -6.09 3.95
C THR A 223 12.05 -5.24 3.96
N VAL A 224 11.69 -4.65 5.10
CA VAL A 224 10.52 -3.79 5.30
C VAL A 224 11.02 -2.41 5.75
N GLY A 225 10.46 -1.33 5.21
CA GLY A 225 10.88 0.02 5.57
C GLY A 225 10.37 1.12 4.65
N GLY A 226 11.01 2.29 4.72
CA GLY A 226 10.59 3.47 3.98
C GLY A 226 9.29 4.07 4.53
N LYS A 227 8.42 4.53 3.64
CA LYS A 227 7.13 5.14 3.94
C LYS A 227 5.99 4.15 3.73
N MET A 228 4.90 4.39 4.45
CA MET A 228 3.70 3.59 4.33
C MET A 228 2.90 3.96 3.08
N GLN A 229 2.28 2.95 2.48
CA GLN A 229 1.37 3.06 1.36
C GLN A 229 0.01 2.50 1.74
N PHE A 230 -1.05 3.06 1.15
CA PHE A 230 -2.41 2.71 1.50
C PHE A 230 -3.39 2.84 0.34
N GLY A 231 -4.33 1.90 0.28
CA GLY A 231 -5.54 2.02 -0.50
C GLY A 231 -6.75 1.45 0.22
N GLU A 232 -7.92 1.99 -0.11
CA GLU A 232 -9.19 1.59 0.46
C GLU A 232 -10.17 1.16 -0.62
N PHE A 233 -10.90 0.12 -0.29
CA PHE A 233 -12.09 -0.33 -0.97
C PHE A 233 -13.30 0.29 -0.25
N LYS A 234 -13.88 1.32 -0.86
CA LYS A 234 -15.00 2.07 -0.28
C LYS A 234 -15.92 2.58 -1.38
N TRP A 235 -17.23 2.58 -1.12
CA TRP A 235 -18.24 2.99 -2.11
C TRP A 235 -18.09 2.25 -3.44
N ASN A 236 -17.96 0.92 -3.36
CA ASN A 236 -17.93 0.01 -4.50
C ASN A 236 -16.74 0.19 -5.46
N THR A 237 -15.70 0.92 -5.05
CA THR A 237 -14.51 1.17 -5.86
C THR A 237 -13.25 1.18 -5.00
N PHE A 238 -12.10 0.96 -5.63
CA PHE A 238 -10.81 1.10 -4.98
C PHE A 238 -10.19 2.48 -5.22
N LYS A 239 -9.56 3.05 -4.19
CA LYS A 239 -8.80 4.29 -4.27
C LYS A 239 -7.49 4.18 -3.50
N THR A 240 -6.44 4.81 -4.02
CA THR A 240 -5.21 5.05 -3.27
C THR A 240 -5.27 6.43 -2.61
N ASN A 241 -4.95 6.49 -1.33
CA ASN A 241 -4.92 7.72 -0.55
C ASN A 241 -3.50 7.96 -0.05
N GLY A 242 -3.16 9.22 0.21
CA GLY A 242 -1.95 9.54 0.97
C GLY A 242 -2.13 9.23 2.45
N ILE A 243 -1.03 9.17 3.19
CA ILE A 243 -1.00 9.05 4.65
C ILE A 243 -0.34 10.29 5.23
N VAL A 244 -0.89 10.78 6.34
CA VAL A 244 -0.26 11.83 7.15
C VAL A 244 0.36 11.21 8.38
N GLU A 245 1.63 11.50 8.62
CA GLU A 245 2.34 11.21 9.86
C GLU A 245 2.68 12.52 10.58
N TYR A 246 3.02 12.46 11.87
CA TYR A 246 3.30 13.65 12.66
C TYR A 246 4.62 13.57 13.41
N SER A 247 5.30 14.69 13.52
CA SER A 247 6.48 14.89 14.37
C SER A 247 6.32 16.16 15.20
N LEU A 248 7.12 16.27 16.26
CA LEU A 248 7.35 17.53 16.97
C LEU A 248 8.69 18.09 16.52
N GLU A 249 8.68 19.28 15.96
CA GLU A 249 9.87 19.97 15.48
C GLU A 249 9.92 21.38 16.07
N PRO A 250 11.07 21.85 16.56
CA PRO A 250 11.20 23.22 17.05
C PRO A 250 11.15 24.21 15.88
N ASP A 251 10.44 25.32 16.06
CA ASP A 251 10.52 26.47 15.17
C ASP A 251 11.78 27.31 15.41
N GLU A 252 11.92 28.43 14.68
CA GLU A 252 13.05 29.35 14.80
C GLU A 252 13.22 29.93 16.22
N SER A 253 12.15 29.95 17.02
CA SER A 253 12.17 30.41 18.41
C SER A 253 12.44 29.28 19.42
N GLY A 254 12.58 28.03 18.94
CA GLY A 254 12.75 26.85 19.78
C GLY A 254 11.43 26.31 20.36
N ILE A 255 10.28 26.83 19.95
CA ILE A 255 8.96 26.31 20.34
C ILE A 255 8.67 25.07 19.49
N LYS A 256 8.38 23.95 20.14
CA LYS A 256 7.96 22.73 19.44
C LYS A 256 6.62 22.96 18.75
N GLN A 257 6.53 22.58 17.49
CA GLN A 257 5.30 22.59 16.68
C GLN A 257 5.01 21.20 16.14
N VAL A 258 3.73 20.90 15.95
CA VAL A 258 3.28 19.65 15.32
C VAL A 258 3.37 19.81 13.81
N ILE A 259 4.28 19.07 13.18
CA ILE A 259 4.47 19.06 11.72
C ILE A 259 3.81 17.81 11.12
N GLY A 260 3.01 18.02 10.07
CA GLY A 260 2.40 16.96 9.30
C GLY A 260 3.26 16.56 8.10
N HIS A 261 3.57 15.27 7.99
CA HIS A 261 4.34 14.68 6.89
C HIS A 261 3.39 13.94 5.95
N PHE A 262 3.13 14.54 4.78
CA PHE A 262 2.19 14.03 3.80
C PHE A 262 2.90 13.13 2.79
N ASN A 263 2.57 11.84 2.79
CA ASN A 263 3.18 10.86 1.90
C ASN A 263 2.13 10.28 0.95
N TYR A 264 2.42 10.20 -0.34
CA TYR A 264 1.53 9.62 -1.34
C TYR A 264 2.21 8.47 -2.06
N ARG A 265 1.61 7.27 -2.01
CA ARG A 265 2.16 6.04 -2.62
C ARG A 265 3.59 5.71 -2.17
N GLY A 266 3.94 6.07 -0.93
CA GLY A 266 5.27 5.84 -0.36
C GLY A 266 6.31 6.89 -0.76
N LEU A 267 5.87 7.99 -1.40
CA LEU A 267 6.72 9.09 -1.84
C LEU A 267 6.40 10.36 -1.04
N SER A 268 7.43 11.13 -0.73
CA SER A 268 7.28 12.49 -0.17
C SER A 268 7.19 13.50 -1.32
N LEU A 269 5.98 13.66 -1.86
CA LEU A 269 5.70 14.62 -2.94
C LEU A 269 5.21 15.95 -2.34
N ASP A 270 5.90 17.04 -2.64
CA ASP A 270 5.38 18.38 -2.37
C ASP A 270 4.31 18.73 -3.41
N LEU A 271 3.05 18.45 -3.10
CA LEU A 271 1.92 18.77 -3.98
C LEU A 271 1.66 20.28 -4.13
N ASN A 272 2.36 21.13 -3.37
CA ASN A 272 2.31 22.59 -3.52
C ASN A 272 3.45 23.13 -4.39
N ASP A 273 4.35 22.27 -4.87
CA ASP A 273 5.44 22.65 -5.75
C ASP A 273 4.91 23.41 -6.98
N LYS A 274 5.58 24.52 -7.33
CA LYS A 274 5.13 25.41 -8.41
C LYS A 274 5.12 24.71 -9.77
N ALA A 275 6.05 23.79 -10.03
CA ALA A 275 6.08 23.03 -11.28
C ALA A 275 4.86 22.11 -11.41
N LEU A 276 4.39 21.53 -10.29
CA LEU A 276 3.17 20.72 -10.26
C LEU A 276 1.87 21.55 -10.40
N ARG A 277 1.97 22.88 -10.31
CA ARG A 277 0.86 23.83 -10.47
C ARG A 277 0.93 24.67 -11.74
N SER A 278 1.76 24.25 -12.69
CA SER A 278 1.88 24.91 -13.99
C SER A 278 0.52 25.03 -14.69
N GLY A 279 0.28 26.16 -15.36
CA GLY A 279 -0.98 26.41 -16.07
C GLY A 279 -2.21 26.61 -15.17
N HIS A 280 -2.02 26.95 -13.88
CA HIS A 280 -3.10 27.10 -12.90
C HIS A 280 -3.89 25.80 -12.63
N ILE A 281 -3.24 24.65 -12.81
CA ILE A 281 -3.80 23.34 -12.53
C ILE A 281 -3.48 22.96 -11.07
N ASN A 282 -4.44 22.35 -10.38
CA ASN A 282 -4.25 21.85 -9.03
C ASN A 282 -4.33 20.32 -8.99
N ILE A 283 -3.35 19.69 -8.35
CA ILE A 283 -3.39 18.24 -8.10
C ILE A 283 -4.24 17.99 -6.86
N MET A 284 -5.39 17.33 -7.05
CA MET A 284 -6.25 16.93 -5.94
C MET A 284 -5.94 15.50 -5.49
N LYS A 285 -5.58 15.34 -4.22
CA LYS A 285 -5.37 14.04 -3.56
C LYS A 285 -6.01 14.04 -2.17
N THR A 286 -6.52 12.88 -1.78
CA THR A 286 -7.06 12.65 -0.44
C THR A 286 -5.97 12.05 0.44
N PHE A 287 -5.85 12.56 1.66
CA PHE A 287 -4.94 12.04 2.68
C PHE A 287 -5.76 11.48 3.85
N PHE A 288 -5.37 10.29 4.30
CA PHE A 288 -5.93 9.62 5.45
C PHE A 288 -5.03 9.86 6.66
N ASP A 289 -5.66 10.12 7.82
CA ASP A 289 -4.98 10.30 9.11
C ASP A 289 -5.26 9.09 10.01
N PRO A 290 -4.44 8.02 9.92
CA PRO A 290 -4.58 6.86 10.81
C PRO A 290 -4.09 7.13 12.24
N PHE A 291 -3.47 8.29 12.50
CA PHE A 291 -2.74 8.60 13.73
C PHE A 291 -3.32 9.84 14.44
N GLU A 292 -4.61 10.12 14.23
CA GLU A 292 -5.27 11.33 14.74
C GLU A 292 -5.16 11.45 16.28
N SER A 293 -5.27 10.32 17.00
CA SER A 293 -5.10 10.28 18.44
C SER A 293 -3.71 10.76 18.87
N GLU A 294 -2.67 10.32 18.17
CA GLU A 294 -1.29 10.74 18.43
C GLU A 294 -1.10 12.22 18.15
N ARG A 295 -1.64 12.72 17.03
CA ARG A 295 -1.63 14.16 16.72
C ARG A 295 -2.21 14.99 17.87
N ARG A 296 -3.36 14.56 18.43
CA ARG A 296 -3.99 15.25 19.56
C ARG A 296 -3.10 15.26 20.80
N GLU A 297 -2.36 14.19 21.08
CA GLU A 297 -1.40 14.16 22.18
C GLU A 297 -0.20 15.08 21.93
N LEU A 298 0.34 15.13 20.71
CA LEU A 298 1.42 16.06 20.36
C LEU A 298 1.00 17.53 20.49
N PHE A 299 -0.25 17.86 20.16
CA PHE A 299 -0.79 19.20 20.38
C PHE A 299 -0.91 19.55 21.88
N LYS A 300 -1.26 18.57 22.72
CA LYS A 300 -1.27 18.78 24.18
C LYS A 300 0.15 19.02 24.72
N GLU A 301 1.14 18.26 24.24
CA GLU A 301 2.55 18.46 24.60
C GLU A 301 3.04 19.86 24.18
N THR A 302 2.70 20.26 22.95
CA THR A 302 3.04 21.60 22.42
C THR A 302 2.44 22.70 23.27
N LYS A 303 1.15 22.60 23.60
CA LYS A 303 0.47 23.59 24.45
C LYS A 303 1.15 23.71 25.81
N LYS A 304 1.46 22.57 26.44
CA LYS A 304 2.18 22.54 27.73
C LYS A 304 3.56 23.20 27.62
N SER A 305 4.30 22.95 26.55
CA SER A 305 5.61 23.57 26.30
C SER A 305 5.53 25.09 26.14
N ILE A 306 4.47 25.60 25.51
CA ILE A 306 4.24 27.04 25.34
C ILE A 306 3.95 27.68 26.70
N GLU A 307 3.07 27.08 27.49
CA GLU A 307 2.72 27.54 28.84
C GLU A 307 3.97 27.60 29.75
N GLU A 308 4.81 26.55 29.75
CA GLU A 308 6.05 26.52 30.53
C GLU A 308 7.08 27.59 30.10
N GLN A 309 7.15 27.91 28.80
CA GLN A 309 8.03 28.98 28.32
C GLN A 309 7.51 30.37 28.67
N GLN A 310 6.19 30.57 28.61
CA GLN A 310 5.55 31.81 29.03
C GLN A 310 5.80 32.06 30.52
N ASP A 311 5.61 31.05 31.37
CA ASP A 311 5.89 31.14 32.81
C ASP A 311 7.35 31.52 33.09
N LYS A 312 8.29 30.92 32.37
CA LYS A 312 9.73 31.25 32.49
C LYS A 312 10.04 32.69 32.07
N TRP A 313 9.40 33.16 31.01
CA TRP A 313 9.58 34.52 30.51
C TRP A 313 8.99 35.55 31.48
N GLU A 314 7.78 35.31 31.99
CA GLU A 314 7.14 36.15 33.01
C GLU A 314 7.97 36.19 34.30
N ALA A 315 8.51 35.05 34.75
CA ALA A 315 9.40 34.98 35.90
C ALA A 315 10.72 35.75 35.67
N ALA A 316 11.28 35.71 34.46
CA ALA A 316 12.49 36.44 34.11
C ALA A 316 12.24 37.96 34.08
N ILE A 317 11.11 38.41 33.55
CA ILE A 317 10.70 39.82 33.58
C ILE A 317 10.53 40.29 35.01
N ARG A 318 9.80 39.54 35.85
CA ARG A 318 9.61 39.89 37.25
C ARG A 318 10.93 40.01 38.01
N LYS A 319 11.88 39.10 37.75
CA LYS A 319 13.21 39.14 38.35
C LYS A 319 14.05 40.33 37.90
N LYS A 320 13.93 40.76 36.64
CA LYS A 320 14.56 42.01 36.16
C LYS A 320 13.92 43.23 36.81
N ALA A 321 12.59 43.23 36.93
CA ALA A 321 11.83 44.29 37.58
C ALA A 321 12.23 44.52 39.04
N GLU A 322 12.38 43.45 39.80
CA GLU A 322 12.81 43.48 41.21
C GLU A 322 14.26 43.93 41.39
N LYS A 323 15.10 43.82 40.35
CA LYS A 323 16.50 44.26 40.37
C LYS A 323 16.72 45.70 39.93
N GLY A 324 15.68 46.38 39.42
CA GLY A 324 15.80 47.73 38.86
C GLY A 324 16.57 47.82 37.55
N ASP A 325 16.87 46.68 36.92
CA ASP A 325 17.51 46.58 35.61
C ASP A 325 16.42 46.62 34.52
N TRP A 326 15.93 47.82 34.18
CA TRP A 326 15.03 48.05 33.04
C TRP A 326 15.74 48.76 31.90
#